data_AF-A0A7C6VAA9-F1
#
_entry.id   AF-A0A7C6VAA9-F1
#
_cell.length_a   1.000
_cell.length_b   1.000
_cell.length_c   1.000
_cell.angle_alpha   90.00
_cell.angle_beta   90.00
_cell.angle_gamma   90.00
#
_symmetry.space_group_name_H-M   'P 1'
#
loop_
_entity.id
_entity.type
_entity.pdbx_description
1 polymer ?
#
loop_
_entity_poly.entity_id
_entity_poly.type
_entity_poly.pdbx_seq_one_letter_code
_entity_poly.pdbx_strand_id
1 'polypeptide(L)'
;MMSRLGSIICFLTDENGNILNPYKPDAISYTCINPRNKFVRKQVLTSHGNYPGKDKLIVLIKGYVSLFMDGIRISEPILFKACKKVCLHMPKKSDLLFRVHYFKCSIEDIYAENNSLGIKIKVTLATVVRSAAETDLLIPVTDEPEDNIGENKNKTVCIRVTRVFDKCFFENEIYIEYKYRGEIFKAEVYQYNAISDGIKKEYTDEDELTKYGNRGIPDPESVSYYILYINGVVQPRTNYDIEKGLLKLKTADAPLKNAPITICFVTFKDRNNAVLPAEVYHYNTISDGIKKEFTNDDELKCYGDRGILDPGRVSFVNLYINGVLQPFVNYSVEKGHLSLLTSDIPKKGVPIILEFITIKGTDGRVLKADNHLYNAFAYESNIYTNNDELKVYGSRGIPDPENVSFYNLFINAVIQPLCIYSVREGMLTLNTHAPPLKNSPVSLQFITIPSSAGNVIGYVCNC
;
A
#
# COMPACT_ATOMS: atom_id res chain seq x y z
N MET A 1 -10.44 1.06 -5.20
CA MET A 1 -9.46 1.30 -4.12
C MET A 1 -10.08 1.60 -2.76
N MET A 2 -11.33 2.11 -2.66
CA MET A 2 -11.98 2.38 -1.34
C MET A 2 -12.51 1.14 -0.59
N SER A 3 -12.74 0.00 -1.25
CA SER A 3 -13.34 -1.18 -0.62
C SER A 3 -12.38 -2.05 0.22
N ARG A 4 -11.06 -1.80 0.18
CA ARG A 4 -10.06 -2.55 0.99
C ARG A 4 -9.58 -1.83 2.26
N LEU A 5 -9.87 -0.54 2.41
CA LEU A 5 -9.42 0.27 3.56
C LEU A 5 -10.18 -0.05 4.86
N GLY A 6 -11.32 -0.74 4.78
CA GLY A 6 -12.09 -1.20 5.95
C GLY A 6 -11.46 -2.37 6.73
N SER A 7 -10.26 -2.82 6.35
CA SER A 7 -9.58 -3.97 6.96
C SER A 7 -8.39 -3.61 7.86
N ILE A 8 -8.05 -2.31 8.00
CA ILE A 8 -6.94 -1.90 8.85
C ILE A 8 -7.38 -2.02 10.31
N ILE A 9 -6.63 -2.76 11.11
CA ILE A 9 -6.88 -2.98 12.55
C ILE A 9 -5.68 -2.48 13.33
N CYS A 10 -5.94 -1.87 14.49
CA CYS A 10 -4.90 -1.42 15.40
C CYS A 10 -4.81 -2.36 16.62
N PHE A 11 -3.60 -2.81 16.96
CA PHE A 11 -3.34 -3.63 18.14
C PHE A 11 -2.29 -2.97 19.06
N LEU A 12 -2.37 -3.28 20.36
CA LEU A 12 -1.28 -3.01 21.29
C LEU A 12 -0.10 -3.93 20.96
N THR A 13 1.11 -3.38 20.91
CA THR A 13 2.32 -4.14 20.65
C THR A 13 3.45 -3.80 21.62
N ASP A 14 4.50 -4.61 21.61
CA ASP A 14 5.80 -4.23 22.17
C ASP A 14 6.58 -3.30 21.21
N GLU A 15 7.78 -2.92 21.62
CA GLU A 15 8.70 -2.09 20.81
C GLU A 15 9.21 -2.77 19.53
N ASN A 16 9.05 -4.09 19.42
CA ASN A 16 9.41 -4.89 18.24
C ASN A 16 8.17 -5.16 17.34
N GLY A 17 6.99 -4.72 17.77
CA GLY A 17 5.72 -4.85 17.07
C GLY A 17 5.06 -6.23 17.19
N ASN A 18 5.36 -6.99 18.25
CA ASN A 18 4.64 -8.20 18.61
C ASN A 18 3.34 -7.84 19.34
N ILE A 19 2.23 -8.47 18.97
CA ILE A 19 0.91 -8.19 19.57
C ILE A 19 0.91 -8.58 21.06
N LEU A 20 0.50 -7.64 21.91
CA LEU A 20 0.39 -7.83 23.36
C LEU A 20 -1.06 -7.92 23.81
N ASN A 21 -1.30 -8.68 24.87
CA ASN A 21 -2.56 -8.63 25.61
C ASN A 21 -2.52 -7.44 26.59
N PRO A 22 -3.39 -6.41 26.45
CA PRO A 22 -3.35 -5.21 27.27
C PRO A 22 -3.60 -5.45 28.77
N TYR A 23 -4.17 -6.61 29.12
CA TYR A 23 -4.49 -6.96 30.51
C TYR A 23 -3.39 -7.76 31.22
N LYS A 24 -2.29 -8.07 30.52
CA LYS A 24 -1.11 -8.69 31.12
C LYS A 24 -0.21 -7.64 31.78
N PRO A 25 0.54 -7.99 32.83
CA PRO A 25 1.57 -7.13 33.40
C PRO A 25 2.54 -6.64 32.31
N ASP A 26 3.08 -5.44 32.50
CA ASP A 26 4.11 -4.81 31.64
C ASP A 26 3.72 -4.52 30.18
N ALA A 27 2.49 -4.82 29.77
CA ALA A 27 1.99 -4.48 28.44
C ALA A 27 1.88 -2.96 28.20
N ILE A 28 1.66 -2.19 29.27
CA ILE A 28 1.65 -0.72 29.27
C ILE A 28 2.50 -0.26 30.46
N SER A 29 3.42 0.66 30.20
CA SER A 29 4.32 1.19 31.21
C SER A 29 3.70 2.38 31.94
N TYR A 30 3.79 2.38 33.26
CA TYR A 30 3.37 3.47 34.14
C TYR A 30 4.57 3.97 34.94
N THR A 31 4.86 5.26 34.86
CA THR A 31 5.93 5.90 35.64
C THR A 31 5.34 7.05 36.45
N CYS A 32 5.52 7.03 37.77
CA CYS A 32 5.08 8.11 38.64
C CYS A 32 6.16 9.18 38.77
N ILE A 33 5.79 10.43 38.46
CA ILE A 33 6.61 11.60 38.71
C ILE A 33 6.02 12.29 39.94
N ASN A 34 6.75 12.25 41.05
CA ASN A 34 6.36 12.94 42.27
C ASN A 34 6.93 14.37 42.26
N PRO A 35 6.11 15.43 42.23
CA PRO A 35 6.60 16.80 42.31
C PRO A 35 7.24 17.15 43.67
N ARG A 36 7.12 16.29 44.69
CA ARG A 36 7.70 16.49 46.03
C ARG A 36 8.83 15.50 46.33
N ASN A 37 9.95 15.65 45.65
CA ASN A 37 11.22 15.10 46.12
C ASN A 37 12.25 16.22 46.29
N LYS A 38 12.05 17.04 47.33
CA LYS A 38 13.09 17.75 48.07
C LYS A 38 12.48 18.25 49.39
N PHE A 39 13.07 17.79 50.50
CA PHE A 39 12.81 18.12 51.92
C PHE A 39 11.80 17.26 52.71
N VAL A 40 12.39 16.32 53.45
CA VAL A 40 12.04 15.77 54.78
C VAL A 40 10.84 16.44 55.47
N ARG A 41 9.73 15.71 55.63
CA ARG A 41 8.73 16.01 56.67
C ARG A 41 8.99 15.15 57.91
N LYS A 42 9.55 15.78 58.94
CA LYS A 42 9.54 15.31 60.33
C LYS A 42 8.08 15.05 60.73
N GLN A 43 7.75 13.80 61.08
CA GLN A 43 6.47 13.47 61.71
C GLN A 43 6.54 13.93 63.16
N VAL A 44 5.67 14.86 63.54
CA VAL A 44 5.26 15.07 64.92
C VAL A 44 3.98 14.26 65.11
N LEU A 45 3.98 13.35 66.10
CA LEU A 45 2.74 12.76 66.61
C LEU A 45 1.87 13.90 67.15
N THR A 46 0.68 14.09 66.59
CA THR A 46 -0.41 14.72 67.32
C THR A 46 -1.64 13.82 67.27
N SER A 47 -2.09 13.48 68.47
CA SER A 47 -3.39 12.92 68.79
C SER A 47 -4.49 13.92 68.41
N HIS A 48 -5.23 13.60 67.34
CA HIS A 48 -6.65 13.91 67.09
C HIS A 48 -6.91 14.10 65.58
N GLY A 49 -7.68 13.16 65.01
CA GLY A 49 -8.80 13.47 64.11
C GLY A 49 -8.54 14.12 62.74
N ASN A 50 -7.31 14.19 62.22
CA ASN A 50 -7.08 14.72 60.86
C ASN A 50 -6.70 13.61 59.87
N TYR A 51 -7.58 13.39 58.89
CA TYR A 51 -7.34 12.50 57.77
C TYR A 51 -6.03 12.88 57.06
N PRO A 52 -5.07 11.96 56.87
CA PRO A 52 -3.86 12.23 56.12
C PRO A 52 -4.21 12.63 54.67
N GLY A 53 -3.80 13.83 54.27
CA GLY A 53 -4.11 14.40 52.95
C GLY A 53 -3.63 13.51 51.80
N LYS A 54 -4.43 13.42 50.73
CA LYS A 54 -4.09 12.68 49.51
C LYS A 54 -2.84 13.25 48.83
N ASP A 55 -1.95 12.38 48.39
CA ASP A 55 -0.77 12.75 47.61
C ASP A 55 -1.16 12.96 46.14
N LYS A 56 -0.65 14.06 45.56
CA LYS A 56 -0.85 14.39 44.14
C LYS A 56 0.31 13.83 43.33
N LEU A 57 0.01 12.94 42.39
CA LEU A 57 0.99 12.30 41.52
C LEU A 57 0.69 12.62 40.07
N ILE A 58 1.74 12.69 39.26
CA ILE A 58 1.62 12.68 37.80
C ILE A 58 2.04 11.30 37.32
N VAL A 59 1.14 10.59 36.65
CA VAL A 59 1.40 9.28 36.06
C VAL A 59 1.67 9.49 34.58
N LEU A 60 2.88 9.17 34.15
CA LEU A 60 3.26 9.07 32.74
C LEU A 60 2.97 7.64 32.28
N ILE A 61 2.22 7.53 31.19
CA ILE A 61 1.79 6.27 30.58
C ILE A 61 2.50 6.16 29.24
N LYS A 62 3.04 4.99 28.93
CA LYS A 62 3.69 4.71 27.65
C LYS A 62 3.31 3.31 27.15
N GLY A 63 3.14 3.18 25.86
CA GLY A 63 2.99 1.89 25.18
C GLY A 63 3.14 2.05 23.68
N TYR A 64 3.07 0.93 22.95
CA TYR A 64 3.19 0.93 21.50
C TYR A 64 1.92 0.34 20.89
N VAL A 65 1.52 0.87 19.74
CA VAL A 65 0.49 0.28 18.89
C VAL A 65 1.01 0.08 17.49
N SER A 66 0.52 -0.94 16.79
CA SER A 66 0.81 -1.13 15.37
C SER A 66 -0.46 -1.36 14.58
N LEU A 67 -0.42 -0.98 13.30
CA LEU A 67 -1.47 -1.19 12.32
C LEU A 67 -1.22 -2.47 11.55
N PHE A 68 -2.30 -3.21 11.29
CA PHE A 68 -2.30 -4.47 10.57
C PHE A 68 -3.36 -4.44 9.48
N MET A 69 -3.05 -5.02 8.33
CA MET A 69 -3.98 -5.20 7.21
C MET A 69 -3.84 -6.64 6.72
N ASP A 70 -4.96 -7.36 6.61
CA ASP A 70 -5.00 -8.78 6.24
C ASP A 70 -4.04 -9.66 7.07
N GLY A 71 -3.89 -9.34 8.36
CA GLY A 71 -3.02 -10.05 9.31
C GLY A 71 -1.52 -9.72 9.20
N ILE A 72 -1.12 -8.86 8.28
CA ILE A 72 0.28 -8.41 8.12
C ILE A 72 0.44 -7.04 8.77
N ARG A 73 1.53 -6.84 9.52
CA ARG A 73 1.88 -5.56 10.12
C ARG A 73 2.29 -4.56 9.03
N ILE A 74 1.63 -3.41 8.97
CA ILE A 74 1.86 -2.35 7.96
C ILE A 74 2.45 -1.06 8.57
N SER A 75 2.64 -1.02 9.89
CA SER A 75 3.33 0.09 10.56
C SER A 75 4.45 -0.43 11.45
N GLU A 76 5.49 0.37 11.60
CA GLU A 76 6.39 0.23 12.75
C GLU A 76 5.61 0.49 14.06
N PRO A 77 6.13 0.02 15.22
CA PRO A 77 5.53 0.28 16.53
C PRO A 77 5.42 1.78 16.82
N ILE A 78 4.18 2.26 16.92
CA ILE A 78 3.86 3.67 17.15
C ILE A 78 3.79 3.91 18.66
N LEU A 79 4.75 4.66 19.18
CA LEU A 79 4.80 5.03 20.60
C LEU A 79 3.68 6.02 20.94
N PHE A 80 2.81 5.65 21.88
CA PHE A 80 1.86 6.57 22.49
C PHE A 80 2.30 6.95 23.90
N LYS A 81 2.01 8.18 24.30
CA LYS A 81 2.25 8.69 25.66
C LYS A 81 1.01 9.40 26.17
N ALA A 82 0.79 9.38 27.48
CA ALA A 82 -0.23 10.20 28.13
C ALA A 82 0.20 10.55 29.56
N CYS A 83 -0.31 11.67 30.08
CA CYS A 83 -0.03 12.11 31.44
C CYS A 83 -1.35 12.31 32.19
N LYS A 84 -1.51 11.67 33.36
CA LYS A 84 -2.67 11.88 34.22
C LYS A 84 -2.28 12.30 35.62
N LYS A 85 -2.97 13.34 36.13
CA LYS A 85 -2.88 13.73 37.55
C LYS A 85 -3.82 12.85 38.37
N VAL A 86 -3.29 12.15 39.36
CA VAL A 86 -4.06 11.31 40.29
C VAL A 86 -3.84 11.74 41.73
N CYS A 87 -4.87 11.57 42.56
CA CYS A 87 -4.81 11.86 43.99
C CYS A 87 -5.15 10.59 44.78
N LEU A 88 -4.18 10.07 45.53
CA LEU A 88 -4.33 8.84 46.31
C LEU A 88 -3.81 9.05 47.72
N HIS A 89 -4.46 8.42 48.70
CA HIS A 89 -3.86 8.28 50.02
C HIS A 89 -2.74 7.22 49.98
N MET A 90 -1.51 7.63 50.35
CA MET A 90 -0.31 6.77 50.29
C MET A 90 0.51 6.81 51.59
N PRO A 91 0.39 5.79 52.45
CA PRO A 91 1.25 5.66 53.62
C PRO A 91 2.74 5.52 53.27
N LYS A 92 3.62 5.93 54.19
CA LYS A 92 5.08 5.69 54.07
C LYS A 92 5.30 4.17 54.03
N LYS A 93 5.71 3.61 52.88
CA LYS A 93 5.87 2.17 52.51
C LYS A 93 4.74 1.53 51.70
N SER A 94 3.82 2.29 51.11
CA SER A 94 2.88 1.74 50.11
C SER A 94 3.43 1.80 48.69
N ASP A 95 3.25 0.73 47.93
CA ASP A 95 3.51 0.63 46.50
C ASP A 95 2.26 1.03 45.68
N LEU A 96 2.48 1.33 44.40
CA LEU A 96 1.41 1.61 43.44
C LEU A 96 1.26 0.44 42.48
N LEU A 97 0.06 -0.12 42.45
CA LEU A 97 -0.29 -1.22 41.56
C LEU A 97 -1.22 -0.71 40.48
N PHE A 98 -0.75 -0.74 39.23
CA PHE A 98 -1.52 -0.33 38.06
C PHE A 98 -2.14 -1.55 37.38
N ARG A 99 -3.41 -1.43 37.00
CA ARG A 99 -4.10 -2.44 36.21
C ARG A 99 -4.94 -1.79 35.13
N VAL A 100 -4.73 -2.23 33.89
CA VAL A 100 -5.59 -1.88 32.77
C VAL A 100 -6.98 -2.47 33.01
N HIS A 101 -8.00 -1.61 33.02
CA HIS A 101 -9.39 -2.03 33.12
C HIS A 101 -10.03 -2.16 31.73
N TYR A 102 -9.68 -1.25 30.82
CA TYR A 102 -10.17 -1.25 29.46
C TYR A 102 -9.11 -0.69 28.52
N PHE A 103 -8.94 -1.31 27.36
CA PHE A 103 -8.07 -0.84 26.30
C PHE A 103 -8.79 -1.05 24.97
N LYS A 104 -8.82 -0.02 24.14
CA LYS A 104 -9.27 -0.11 22.75
C LYS A 104 -8.38 0.77 21.88
N CYS A 105 -7.85 0.20 20.81
CA CYS A 105 -7.28 0.97 19.72
C CYS A 105 -8.23 0.91 18.53
N SER A 106 -8.70 2.05 18.05
CA SER A 106 -9.62 2.14 16.91
C SER A 106 -9.16 3.15 15.90
N ILE A 107 -9.48 2.90 14.64
CA ILE A 107 -9.30 3.86 13.55
C ILE A 107 -10.57 4.72 13.51
N GLU A 108 -10.42 6.02 13.76
CA GLU A 108 -11.53 6.97 13.70
C GLU A 108 -11.77 7.46 12.28
N ASP A 109 -10.71 7.63 11.50
CA ASP A 109 -10.79 8.23 10.18
C ASP A 109 -9.62 7.78 9.30
N ILE A 110 -9.87 7.71 8.00
CA ILE A 110 -8.88 7.45 6.97
C ILE A 110 -9.12 8.45 5.85
N TYR A 111 -8.15 9.33 5.60
CA TYR A 111 -8.22 10.35 4.55
C TYR A 111 -6.98 10.28 3.66
N ALA A 112 -7.13 10.71 2.41
CA ALA A 112 -6.03 10.83 1.49
C ALA A 112 -5.51 12.28 1.50
N GLU A 113 -4.20 12.45 1.65
CA GLU A 113 -3.54 13.76 1.60
C GLU A 113 -2.21 13.62 0.86
N ASN A 114 -2.03 14.34 -0.25
CA ASN A 114 -0.78 14.44 -1.02
C ASN A 114 -0.04 13.09 -1.20
N ASN A 115 -0.75 12.09 -1.72
CA ASN A 115 -0.24 10.74 -1.99
C ASN A 115 0.12 9.89 -0.75
N SER A 116 -0.37 10.29 0.42
CA SER A 116 -0.34 9.50 1.65
C SER A 116 -1.75 9.24 2.18
N LEU A 117 -1.93 8.12 2.86
CA LEU A 117 -3.09 7.83 3.68
C LEU A 117 -2.84 8.36 5.09
N GLY A 118 -3.56 9.40 5.47
CA GLY A 118 -3.68 9.83 6.85
C GLY A 118 -4.65 8.92 7.60
N ILE A 119 -4.19 8.31 8.68
CA ILE A 119 -4.98 7.43 9.54
C ILE A 119 -5.07 8.10 10.91
N LYS A 120 -6.28 8.42 11.36
CA LYS A 120 -6.51 8.89 12.73
C LYS A 120 -6.81 7.69 13.61
N ILE A 121 -5.94 7.48 14.59
CA ILE A 121 -6.04 6.38 15.55
C ILE A 121 -6.43 6.99 16.90
N LYS A 122 -7.44 6.39 17.53
CA LYS A 122 -7.83 6.67 18.91
C LYS A 122 -7.48 5.48 19.79
N VAL A 123 -6.63 5.73 20.78
CA VAL A 123 -6.34 4.77 21.85
C VAL A 123 -7.09 5.22 23.10
N THR A 124 -8.07 4.41 23.52
CA THR A 124 -8.81 4.60 24.77
C THR A 124 -8.23 3.64 25.82
N LEU A 125 -7.75 4.20 26.92
CA LEU A 125 -7.16 3.44 28.03
C LEU A 125 -7.78 3.86 29.36
N ALA A 126 -8.43 2.90 30.02
CA ALA A 126 -8.89 3.03 31.39
C ALA A 126 -7.99 2.23 32.33
N THR A 127 -7.52 2.87 33.40
CA THR A 127 -6.61 2.27 34.37
C THR A 127 -7.14 2.43 35.79
N VAL A 128 -7.02 1.37 36.58
CA VAL A 128 -7.18 1.41 38.04
C VAL A 128 -5.80 1.41 38.67
N VAL A 129 -5.50 2.42 39.46
CA VAL A 129 -4.31 2.47 40.32
C VAL A 129 -4.72 2.24 41.77
N ARG A 130 -3.99 1.38 42.47
CA ARG A 130 -4.19 1.08 43.89
C ARG A 130 -2.93 1.43 44.67
N SER A 131 -3.08 2.13 45.80
CA SER A 131 -2.02 2.20 46.81
C SER A 131 -2.17 0.99 47.71
N ALA A 132 -1.12 0.17 47.81
CA ALA A 132 -1.16 -1.06 48.59
C ALA A 132 0.17 -1.37 49.28
N ALA A 133 0.12 -2.10 50.39
CA ALA A 133 1.31 -2.67 51.04
C ALA A 133 0.99 -4.04 51.61
N GLU A 134 2.00 -4.90 51.70
CA GLU A 134 1.92 -6.15 52.44
C GLU A 134 1.80 -5.87 53.94
N THR A 135 0.84 -6.51 54.59
CA THR A 135 0.61 -6.40 56.02
C THR A 135 0.12 -7.72 56.59
N ASP A 136 0.38 -7.92 57.87
CA ASP A 136 -0.05 -9.12 58.58
C ASP A 136 -1.43 -8.85 59.20
N LEU A 137 -2.40 -9.72 58.92
CA LEU A 137 -3.76 -9.67 59.45
C LEU A 137 -3.95 -10.84 60.43
N LEU A 138 -4.30 -10.51 61.67
CA LEU A 138 -4.66 -11.48 62.70
C LEU A 138 -6.14 -11.78 62.62
N ILE A 139 -6.50 -13.03 62.34
CA ILE A 139 -7.90 -13.48 62.24
C ILE A 139 -8.18 -14.50 63.36
N PRO A 140 -9.31 -14.41 64.08
CA PRO A 140 -9.72 -15.42 65.03
C PRO A 140 -10.13 -16.71 64.30
N VAL A 141 -9.65 -17.85 64.76
CA VAL A 141 -10.06 -19.18 64.29
C VAL A 141 -11.17 -19.68 65.20
N THR A 142 -12.28 -20.10 64.59
CA THR A 142 -13.38 -20.80 65.28
C THR A 142 -13.20 -22.29 65.03
N ASP A 143 -12.80 -23.03 66.07
CA ASP A 143 -12.83 -24.50 66.04
C ASP A 143 -14.31 -24.92 66.26
N GLU A 144 -14.81 -25.98 65.58
CA GLU A 144 -16.14 -26.54 65.88
C GLU A 144 -16.17 -27.03 67.34
N PRO A 145 -17.29 -26.86 68.08
CA PRO A 145 -17.30 -27.09 69.52
C PRO A 145 -17.22 -28.59 69.81
N GLU A 146 -16.06 -29.07 70.25
CA GLU A 146 -15.96 -30.30 71.02
C GLU A 146 -16.34 -29.98 72.48
N ASP A 147 -17.29 -30.75 73.01
CA ASP A 147 -17.84 -30.68 74.35
C ASP A 147 -16.74 -30.74 75.43
N ASN A 148 -16.18 -29.59 75.82
CA ASN A 148 -15.46 -29.44 77.09
C ASN A 148 -15.46 -28.00 77.58
N ILE A 149 -16.09 -27.81 78.73
CA ILE A 149 -16.17 -26.53 79.45
C ILE A 149 -14.79 -26.28 80.09
N GLY A 150 -13.92 -25.57 79.39
CA GLY A 150 -12.61 -25.15 79.88
C GLY A 150 -11.89 -24.20 78.92
N GLU A 151 -11.83 -22.93 79.30
CA GLU A 151 -11.09 -21.82 78.66
C GLU A 151 -11.16 -21.74 77.12
N ASN A 152 -12.10 -20.91 76.64
CA ASN A 152 -12.19 -20.51 75.23
C ASN A 152 -10.98 -19.61 74.88
N LYS A 153 -9.81 -20.21 74.60
CA LYS A 153 -8.63 -19.49 74.11
C LYS A 153 -8.90 -19.09 72.65
N ASN A 154 -9.19 -17.81 72.44
CA ASN A 154 -9.25 -17.20 71.10
C ASN A 154 -7.94 -17.45 70.35
N LYS A 155 -7.88 -18.53 69.57
CA LYS A 155 -6.75 -18.85 68.69
C LYS A 155 -6.77 -17.84 67.55
N THR A 156 -5.69 -17.10 67.37
CA THR A 156 -5.53 -16.19 66.24
C THR A 156 -4.49 -16.74 65.27
N VAL A 157 -4.80 -16.71 63.98
CA VAL A 157 -3.87 -17.04 62.91
C VAL A 157 -3.45 -15.74 62.23
N CYS A 158 -2.15 -15.64 61.97
CA CYS A 158 -1.56 -14.55 61.22
C CYS A 158 -1.52 -14.93 59.74
N ILE A 159 -2.20 -14.15 58.90
CA ILE A 159 -2.10 -14.29 57.45
C ILE A 159 -1.47 -13.02 56.85
N ARG A 160 -0.58 -13.20 55.88
CA ARG A 160 0.00 -12.08 55.13
C ARG A 160 -0.95 -11.69 54.00
N VAL A 161 -1.33 -10.42 53.95
CA VAL A 161 -2.29 -9.90 52.98
C VAL A 161 -1.82 -8.58 52.36
N THR A 162 -2.21 -8.35 51.11
CA THR A 162 -2.04 -7.06 50.45
C THR A 162 -3.16 -6.10 50.87
N ARG A 163 -2.88 -5.15 51.77
CA ARG A 163 -3.85 -4.13 52.17
C ARG A 163 -3.87 -3.00 51.13
N VAL A 164 -5.06 -2.71 50.58
CA VAL A 164 -5.28 -1.55 49.71
C VAL A 164 -5.73 -0.35 50.54
N PHE A 165 -5.00 0.76 50.46
CA PHE A 165 -5.28 1.99 51.21
C PHE A 165 -6.21 2.94 50.48
N ASP A 166 -6.05 3.05 49.16
CA ASP A 166 -6.89 3.89 48.29
C ASP A 166 -6.86 3.36 46.86
N LYS A 167 -7.87 3.71 46.07
CA LYS A 167 -7.95 3.39 44.65
C LYS A 167 -8.40 4.61 43.85
N CYS A 168 -7.83 4.76 42.67
CA CYS A 168 -8.24 5.78 41.71
C CYS A 168 -8.43 5.12 40.34
N PHE A 169 -9.54 5.48 39.70
CA PHE A 169 -9.82 5.11 38.33
C PHE A 169 -9.64 6.35 37.46
N PHE A 170 -8.99 6.19 36.31
CA PHE A 170 -8.87 7.26 35.35
C PHE A 170 -8.85 6.72 33.92
N GLU A 171 -9.29 7.57 33.00
CA GLU A 171 -9.32 7.31 31.57
C GLU A 171 -8.46 8.31 30.81
N ASN A 172 -7.88 7.83 29.73
CA ASN A 172 -7.15 8.62 28.74
C ASN A 172 -7.68 8.27 27.35
N GLU A 173 -7.87 9.31 26.55
CA GLU A 173 -8.07 9.19 25.11
C GLU A 173 -6.84 9.82 24.45
N ILE A 174 -6.16 9.03 23.62
CA ILE A 174 -4.94 9.46 22.94
C ILE A 174 -5.24 9.43 21.45
N TYR A 175 -5.06 10.58 20.81
CA TYR A 175 -5.25 10.74 19.38
C TYR A 175 -3.89 10.74 18.70
N ILE A 176 -3.72 9.81 17.76
CA ILE A 176 -2.51 9.64 16.98
C ILE A 176 -2.88 9.85 15.52
N GLU A 177 -2.25 10.83 14.88
CA GLU A 177 -2.31 10.99 13.44
C GLU A 177 -1.13 10.26 12.84
N TYR A 178 -1.38 9.26 11.98
CA TYR A 178 -0.36 8.44 11.34
C TYR A 178 -0.42 8.60 9.83
N LYS A 179 0.69 9.04 9.22
CA LYS A 179 0.79 9.18 7.76
C LYS A 179 1.47 7.96 7.15
N TYR A 180 0.68 7.17 6.44
CA TYR A 180 1.10 5.99 5.68
C TYR A 180 1.31 6.34 4.21
N ARG A 181 2.52 6.15 3.67
CA ARG A 181 2.71 6.11 2.22
C ARG A 181 3.12 4.69 1.87
N GLY A 182 2.22 3.95 1.21
CA GLY A 182 2.59 2.64 0.68
C GLY A 182 3.83 2.81 -0.19
N GLU A 183 4.90 2.07 0.06
CA GLU A 183 5.97 2.02 -0.92
C GLU A 183 5.38 1.47 -2.21
N ILE A 184 5.92 1.90 -3.33
CA ILE A 184 5.55 1.39 -4.64
C ILE A 184 6.76 0.73 -5.25
N PHE A 185 6.56 -0.36 -5.98
CA PHE A 185 7.64 -0.91 -6.78
C PHE A 185 7.92 0.07 -7.92
N LYS A 186 9.07 0.74 -7.90
CA LYS A 186 9.53 1.52 -9.05
C LYS A 186 9.99 0.57 -10.14
N ALA A 187 9.59 0.84 -11.38
CA ALA A 187 10.09 0.11 -12.53
C ALA A 187 11.16 0.93 -13.25
N GLU A 188 12.18 0.24 -13.72
CA GLU A 188 13.05 0.76 -14.76
C GLU A 188 12.41 0.44 -16.11
N VAL A 189 12.20 1.47 -16.94
CA VAL A 189 11.65 1.31 -18.29
C VAL A 189 12.72 1.71 -19.29
N TYR A 190 12.96 0.83 -20.25
CA TYR A 190 13.89 1.06 -21.34
C TYR A 190 13.25 0.70 -22.68
N GLN A 191 13.55 1.47 -23.71
CA GLN A 191 13.02 1.24 -25.05
C GLN A 191 14.15 1.08 -26.05
N TYR A 192 14.20 -0.07 -26.71
CA TYR A 192 14.94 -0.24 -27.95
C TYR A 192 14.08 0.30 -29.09
N ASN A 193 14.66 1.18 -29.92
CA ASN A 193 13.95 1.79 -31.05
C ASN A 193 14.77 1.61 -32.32
N ALA A 194 14.16 1.08 -33.38
CA ALA A 194 14.76 0.92 -34.70
C ALA A 194 13.77 1.32 -35.80
N ILE A 195 14.26 1.47 -37.03
CA ILE A 195 13.44 1.74 -38.22
C ILE A 195 13.62 0.59 -39.20
N SER A 196 12.51 0.08 -39.72
CA SER A 196 12.56 -0.94 -40.77
C SER A 196 13.05 -0.38 -42.10
N ASP A 197 13.90 -1.14 -42.79
CA ASP A 197 14.29 -0.88 -44.17
C ASP A 197 13.30 -1.45 -45.20
N GLY A 198 12.31 -2.23 -44.75
CA GLY A 198 11.34 -2.92 -45.60
C GLY A 198 11.76 -4.33 -46.04
N ILE A 199 12.93 -4.81 -45.63
CA ILE A 199 13.55 -6.04 -46.14
C ILE A 199 13.95 -6.97 -44.99
N LYS A 200 14.63 -6.45 -43.96
CA LYS A 200 15.18 -7.29 -42.90
C LYS A 200 14.12 -7.71 -41.88
N LYS A 201 14.38 -8.85 -41.24
CA LYS A 201 13.57 -9.44 -40.16
C LYS A 201 14.37 -9.69 -38.89
N GLU A 202 15.65 -9.35 -38.91
CA GLU A 202 16.55 -9.44 -37.77
C GLU A 202 17.05 -8.03 -37.47
N TYR A 203 16.99 -7.65 -36.19
CA TYR A 203 17.38 -6.34 -35.70
C TYR A 203 18.35 -6.54 -34.54
N THR A 204 19.47 -5.81 -34.57
CA THR A 204 20.55 -5.95 -33.60
C THR A 204 20.80 -4.63 -32.85
N ASP A 205 21.74 -4.64 -31.91
CA ASP A 205 22.17 -3.43 -31.21
C ASP A 205 22.66 -2.33 -32.16
N GLU A 206 23.22 -2.68 -33.32
CA GLU A 206 23.67 -1.72 -34.34
C GLU A 206 22.52 -0.95 -35.00
N ASP A 207 21.31 -1.50 -34.95
CA ASP A 207 20.11 -0.90 -35.52
C ASP A 207 19.40 0.06 -34.55
N GLU A 208 19.88 0.14 -33.30
CA GLU A 208 19.31 1.03 -32.30
C GLU A 208 19.47 2.50 -32.72
N LEU A 209 18.36 3.25 -32.69
CA LEU A 209 18.38 4.69 -32.77
C LEU A 209 18.95 5.29 -31.49
N THR A 210 20.28 5.47 -31.48
CA THR A 210 21.03 5.81 -30.26
C THR A 210 20.66 7.14 -29.60
N LYS A 211 19.92 8.00 -30.32
CA LYS A 211 19.32 9.24 -29.79
C LYS A 211 18.21 9.00 -28.76
N TYR A 212 17.62 7.81 -28.70
CA TYR A 212 16.51 7.47 -27.82
C TYR A 212 16.88 6.50 -26.69
N GLY A 213 18.02 5.82 -26.82
CA GLY A 213 18.53 4.80 -25.91
C GLY A 213 19.88 4.33 -26.45
N ASN A 214 20.67 3.58 -25.68
CA ASN A 214 21.97 3.09 -26.16
C ASN A 214 22.41 1.82 -25.42
N ARG A 215 21.45 0.98 -25.04
CA ARG A 215 21.70 -0.22 -24.24
C ARG A 215 21.55 -1.50 -25.06
N GLY A 216 21.25 -1.39 -26.36
CA GLY A 216 20.95 -2.53 -27.21
C GLY A 216 19.67 -3.23 -26.79
N ILE A 217 19.53 -4.50 -27.17
CA ILE A 217 18.44 -5.37 -26.78
C ILE A 217 18.87 -6.12 -25.51
N PRO A 218 18.28 -5.82 -24.33
CA PRO A 218 18.62 -6.51 -23.09
C PRO A 218 18.31 -8.00 -23.14
N ASP A 219 18.96 -8.75 -22.27
CA ASP A 219 18.64 -10.15 -22.05
C ASP A 219 17.18 -10.27 -21.52
N PRO A 220 16.30 -11.05 -22.15
CA PRO A 220 14.95 -11.34 -21.66
C PRO A 220 14.88 -11.77 -20.19
N GLU A 221 15.90 -12.46 -19.67
CA GLU A 221 15.94 -12.90 -18.27
C GLU A 221 16.34 -11.78 -17.29
N SER A 222 16.89 -10.68 -17.80
CA SER A 222 17.32 -9.52 -16.98
C SER A 222 16.22 -8.48 -16.75
N VAL A 223 15.02 -8.72 -17.26
CA VAL A 223 13.87 -7.80 -17.19
C VAL A 223 12.63 -8.54 -16.68
N SER A 224 11.61 -7.82 -16.21
CA SER A 224 10.37 -8.47 -15.77
C SER A 224 9.53 -8.91 -16.97
N TYR A 225 9.34 -8.02 -17.94
CA TYR A 225 8.68 -8.35 -19.20
C TYR A 225 9.03 -7.32 -20.29
N TYR A 226 8.60 -7.60 -21.51
CA TYR A 226 8.70 -6.67 -22.63
C TYR A 226 7.56 -6.84 -23.63
N ILE A 227 7.32 -5.79 -24.40
CA ILE A 227 6.29 -5.74 -25.44
C ILE A 227 6.91 -5.19 -26.72
N LEU A 228 6.71 -5.90 -27.83
CA LEU A 228 7.12 -5.45 -29.16
C LEU A 228 5.97 -4.71 -29.85
N TYR A 229 6.25 -3.50 -30.32
CA TYR A 229 5.37 -2.70 -31.16
C TYR A 229 6.00 -2.54 -32.54
N ILE A 230 5.22 -2.82 -33.58
CA ILE A 230 5.59 -2.54 -34.97
C ILE A 230 4.54 -1.60 -35.53
N ASN A 231 4.97 -0.39 -35.93
CA ASN A 231 4.08 0.67 -36.43
C ASN A 231 2.88 0.97 -35.49
N GLY A 232 3.14 0.97 -34.17
CA GLY A 232 2.11 1.21 -33.14
C GLY A 232 1.22 0.01 -32.81
N VAL A 233 1.39 -1.14 -33.47
CA VAL A 233 0.60 -2.34 -33.18
C VAL A 233 1.41 -3.34 -32.36
N VAL A 234 0.84 -3.76 -31.22
CA VAL A 234 1.39 -4.82 -30.37
C VAL A 234 1.54 -6.12 -31.17
N GLN A 235 2.71 -6.72 -31.12
CA GLN A 235 2.98 -7.98 -31.79
C GLN A 235 2.79 -9.17 -30.82
N PRO A 236 2.05 -10.23 -31.22
CA PRO A 236 1.95 -11.45 -30.44
C PRO A 236 3.32 -12.11 -30.24
N ARG A 237 3.53 -12.73 -29.08
CA ARG A 237 4.80 -13.37 -28.71
C ARG A 237 5.27 -14.46 -29.68
N THR A 238 4.34 -15.15 -30.34
CA THR A 238 4.64 -16.17 -31.36
C THR A 238 5.28 -15.60 -32.63
N ASN A 239 5.17 -14.29 -32.88
CA ASN A 239 5.66 -13.66 -34.10
C ASN A 239 7.14 -13.30 -34.06
N TYR A 240 7.80 -13.46 -32.91
CA TYR A 240 9.20 -13.04 -32.76
C TYR A 240 9.92 -13.78 -31.64
N ASP A 241 11.24 -13.90 -31.77
CA ASP A 241 12.15 -14.25 -30.69
C ASP A 241 12.96 -13.03 -30.28
N ILE A 242 13.30 -12.95 -29.00
CA ILE A 242 14.25 -11.98 -28.47
C ILE A 242 15.29 -12.75 -27.71
N GLU A 243 16.55 -12.44 -27.98
CA GLU A 243 17.72 -12.81 -27.22
C GLU A 243 18.51 -11.54 -26.94
N LYS A 244 19.49 -11.61 -26.03
CA LYS A 244 20.38 -10.48 -25.80
C LYS A 244 21.04 -10.05 -27.12
N GLY A 245 20.82 -8.79 -27.50
CA GLY A 245 21.39 -8.20 -28.72
C GLY A 245 20.64 -8.52 -30.03
N LEU A 246 19.54 -9.28 -29.99
CA LEU A 246 18.86 -9.75 -31.20
C LEU A 246 17.34 -9.82 -31.05
N LEU A 247 16.63 -9.17 -31.97
CA LEU A 247 15.22 -9.39 -32.26
C LEU A 247 15.10 -10.13 -33.60
N LYS A 248 14.41 -11.26 -33.62
CA LYS A 248 14.14 -12.04 -34.84
C LYS A 248 12.64 -12.17 -35.10
N LEU A 249 12.15 -11.64 -36.20
CA LEU A 249 10.77 -11.75 -36.64
C LEU A 249 10.53 -13.07 -37.38
N LYS A 250 9.50 -13.81 -36.97
CA LYS A 250 9.06 -15.09 -37.55
C LYS A 250 7.98 -14.92 -38.61
N THR A 251 7.50 -13.70 -38.81
CA THR A 251 6.49 -13.39 -39.83
C THR A 251 7.02 -13.68 -41.23
N ALA A 252 6.11 -13.96 -42.16
CA ALA A 252 6.46 -14.13 -43.56
C ALA A 252 7.07 -12.83 -44.11
N ASP A 253 6.35 -11.73 -43.93
CA ASP A 253 6.72 -10.41 -44.41
C ASP A 253 7.58 -9.64 -43.40
N ALA A 254 8.49 -8.84 -43.94
CA ALA A 254 9.23 -7.84 -43.17
C ALA A 254 8.32 -6.62 -42.87
N PRO A 255 8.57 -5.89 -41.78
CA PRO A 255 7.85 -4.65 -41.51
C PRO A 255 8.05 -3.65 -42.64
N LEU A 256 7.01 -2.88 -42.98
CA LEU A 256 7.07 -1.88 -44.05
C LEU A 256 8.25 -0.93 -43.89
N LYS A 257 8.84 -0.50 -45.00
CA LYS A 257 9.93 0.49 -44.98
C LYS A 257 9.52 1.74 -44.20
N ASN A 258 10.42 2.23 -43.35
CA ASN A 258 10.23 3.34 -42.41
C ASN A 258 9.25 3.06 -41.26
N ALA A 259 8.73 1.84 -41.10
CA ALA A 259 7.93 1.50 -39.93
C ALA A 259 8.80 1.54 -38.66
N PRO A 260 8.33 2.19 -37.58
CA PRO A 260 9.01 2.17 -36.30
C PRO A 260 8.86 0.79 -35.66
N ILE A 261 9.96 0.33 -35.07
CA ILE A 261 10.05 -0.92 -34.32
C ILE A 261 10.51 -0.55 -32.94
N THR A 262 9.66 -0.79 -31.95
CA THR A 262 9.93 -0.44 -30.56
C THR A 262 9.74 -1.65 -29.67
N ILE A 263 10.74 -1.97 -28.87
CA ILE A 263 10.61 -2.96 -27.80
C ILE A 263 10.64 -2.19 -26.49
N CYS A 264 9.54 -2.25 -25.74
CA CYS A 264 9.44 -1.65 -24.41
C CYS A 264 9.76 -2.72 -23.36
N PHE A 265 10.88 -2.54 -22.66
CA PHE A 265 11.31 -3.39 -21.54
C PHE A 265 10.91 -2.73 -20.22
N VAL A 266 10.28 -3.51 -19.34
CA VAL A 266 9.89 -3.07 -18.00
C VAL A 266 10.53 -4.00 -16.98
N THR A 267 11.29 -3.43 -16.05
CA THR A 267 12.03 -4.17 -15.04
C THR A 267 11.64 -3.69 -13.66
N PHE A 268 11.00 -4.57 -12.91
CA PHE A 268 10.77 -4.39 -11.49
C PHE A 268 11.83 -5.13 -10.70
N LYS A 269 12.35 -4.49 -9.64
CA LYS A 269 13.30 -5.13 -8.73
C LYS A 269 12.78 -5.08 -7.30
N ASP A 270 13.06 -6.12 -6.54
CA ASP A 270 12.82 -6.13 -5.10
C ASP A 270 13.90 -5.35 -4.33
N ARG A 271 13.81 -5.36 -3.00
CA ARG A 271 14.78 -4.69 -2.12
C ARG A 271 16.18 -5.30 -2.18
N ASN A 272 16.31 -6.54 -2.62
CA ASN A 272 17.58 -7.24 -2.81
C ASN A 272 18.10 -7.09 -4.25
N ASN A 273 17.49 -6.20 -5.05
CA ASN A 273 17.82 -5.97 -6.45
C ASN A 273 17.56 -7.18 -7.37
N ALA A 274 16.75 -8.15 -6.92
CA ALA A 274 16.31 -9.29 -7.72
C ALA A 274 15.13 -8.89 -8.61
N VAL A 275 15.15 -9.33 -9.87
CA VAL A 275 14.10 -9.02 -10.84
C VAL A 275 12.81 -9.76 -10.46
N LEU A 276 11.70 -9.03 -10.41
CA LEU A 276 10.39 -9.65 -10.18
C LEU A 276 9.93 -10.37 -11.45
N PRO A 277 9.50 -11.63 -11.37
CA PRO A 277 9.02 -12.38 -12.52
C PRO A 277 7.68 -11.82 -13.00
N ALA A 278 7.51 -11.73 -14.32
CA ALA A 278 6.24 -11.39 -14.92
C ALA A 278 5.90 -12.27 -16.13
N GLU A 279 4.62 -12.40 -16.41
CA GLU A 279 4.06 -13.11 -17.55
C GLU A 279 3.17 -12.16 -18.34
N VAL A 280 3.31 -12.18 -19.66
CA VAL A 280 2.45 -11.44 -20.60
C VAL A 280 1.68 -12.44 -21.44
N TYR A 281 0.37 -12.26 -21.52
CA TYR A 281 -0.51 -13.04 -22.38
C TYR A 281 -1.34 -12.11 -23.26
N HIS A 282 -1.45 -12.42 -24.55
CA HIS A 282 -2.27 -11.69 -25.49
C HIS A 282 -3.41 -12.57 -25.99
N TYR A 283 -4.64 -12.19 -25.68
CA TYR A 283 -5.80 -12.66 -26.40
C TYR A 283 -5.95 -11.82 -27.68
N ASN A 284 -5.97 -12.47 -28.84
CA ASN A 284 -5.99 -11.81 -30.13
C ASN A 284 -7.25 -12.22 -30.89
N THR A 285 -7.99 -11.24 -31.41
CA THR A 285 -9.15 -11.47 -32.27
C THR A 285 -9.24 -10.42 -33.36
N ILE A 286 -10.12 -10.64 -34.33
CA ILE A 286 -10.36 -9.73 -35.45
C ILE A 286 -11.83 -9.33 -35.42
N SER A 287 -12.09 -8.03 -35.50
CA SER A 287 -13.47 -7.55 -35.60
C SER A 287 -14.14 -8.06 -36.87
N ASP A 288 -15.39 -8.49 -36.74
CA ASP A 288 -16.27 -8.83 -37.87
C ASP A 288 -17.00 -7.60 -38.44
N GLY A 289 -16.90 -6.45 -37.77
CA GLY A 289 -17.59 -5.21 -38.13
C GLY A 289 -19.04 -5.13 -37.67
N ILE A 290 -19.52 -6.09 -36.87
CA ILE A 290 -20.92 -6.25 -36.49
C ILE A 290 -21.08 -6.33 -34.96
N LYS A 291 -20.27 -7.14 -34.27
CA LYS A 291 -20.45 -7.38 -32.84
C LYS A 291 -19.54 -6.55 -31.95
N LYS A 292 -19.94 -6.44 -30.69
CA LYS A 292 -19.18 -5.79 -29.59
C LYS A 292 -18.76 -6.76 -28.50
N GLU A 293 -19.27 -7.99 -28.57
CA GLU A 293 -19.03 -9.06 -27.61
C GLU A 293 -18.07 -10.07 -28.23
N PHE A 294 -17.00 -10.36 -27.51
CA PHE A 294 -15.97 -11.31 -27.92
C PHE A 294 -15.80 -12.37 -26.84
N THR A 295 -15.65 -13.62 -27.28
CA THR A 295 -15.56 -14.79 -26.40
C THR A 295 -14.30 -15.59 -26.69
N ASN A 296 -14.04 -16.63 -25.90
CA ASN A 296 -12.91 -17.53 -26.14
C ASN A 296 -12.89 -18.20 -27.53
N ASP A 297 -14.05 -18.30 -28.18
CA ASP A 297 -14.20 -18.90 -29.52
C ASP A 297 -13.71 -17.96 -30.62
N ASP A 298 -13.63 -16.65 -30.34
CA ASP A 298 -13.15 -15.63 -31.27
C ASP A 298 -11.64 -15.49 -31.28
N GLU A 299 -10.94 -16.21 -30.41
CA GLU A 299 -9.49 -16.17 -30.30
C GLU A 299 -8.81 -16.74 -31.54
N LEU A 300 -7.84 -15.99 -32.07
CA LEU A 300 -6.92 -16.48 -33.08
C LEU A 300 -5.96 -17.51 -32.46
N LYS A 301 -6.31 -18.79 -32.57
CA LYS A 301 -5.58 -19.90 -31.95
C LYS A 301 -4.12 -20.05 -32.38
N CYS A 302 -3.71 -19.42 -33.49
CA CYS A 302 -2.30 -19.37 -33.89
C CYS A 302 -1.42 -18.50 -32.98
N TYR A 303 -2.01 -17.62 -32.17
CA TYR A 303 -1.30 -16.71 -31.27
C TYR A 303 -1.46 -17.05 -29.78
N GLY A 304 -2.42 -17.91 -29.43
CA GLY A 304 -2.68 -18.33 -28.06
C GLY A 304 -3.99 -19.13 -27.97
N ASP A 305 -4.17 -19.89 -26.90
CA ASP A 305 -5.29 -20.82 -26.74
C ASP A 305 -5.92 -20.81 -25.33
N ARG A 306 -5.53 -19.84 -24.49
CA ARG A 306 -5.99 -19.74 -23.09
C ARG A 306 -7.29 -18.97 -22.95
N GLY A 307 -7.79 -18.36 -24.03
CA GLY A 307 -8.96 -17.49 -24.02
C GLY A 307 -8.76 -16.21 -23.21
N ILE A 308 -9.86 -15.51 -22.95
CA ILE A 308 -9.91 -14.28 -22.16
C ILE A 308 -9.73 -14.66 -20.68
N LEU A 309 -8.61 -14.24 -20.09
CA LEU A 309 -8.28 -14.55 -18.70
C LEU A 309 -9.14 -13.77 -17.71
N ASP A 310 -9.21 -14.26 -16.47
CA ASP A 310 -9.86 -13.55 -15.36
C ASP A 310 -9.03 -12.32 -14.96
N PRO A 311 -9.53 -11.07 -15.12
CA PRO A 311 -8.79 -9.86 -14.72
C PRO A 311 -8.51 -9.82 -13.20
N GLY A 312 -9.31 -10.56 -12.41
CA GLY A 312 -9.10 -10.78 -10.99
C GLY A 312 -7.83 -11.57 -10.65
N ARG A 313 -7.21 -12.26 -11.63
CA ARG A 313 -6.01 -13.10 -11.42
C ARG A 313 -4.71 -12.55 -12.00
N VAL A 314 -4.75 -11.43 -12.70
CA VAL A 314 -3.55 -10.80 -13.30
C VAL A 314 -3.26 -9.45 -12.62
N SER A 315 -2.13 -8.81 -12.92
CA SER A 315 -1.78 -7.51 -12.32
C SER A 315 -2.60 -6.37 -12.91
N PHE A 316 -2.68 -6.30 -14.24
CA PHE A 316 -3.52 -5.36 -14.98
C PHE A 316 -3.78 -5.86 -16.41
N VAL A 317 -4.72 -5.19 -17.09
CA VAL A 317 -5.15 -5.51 -18.44
C VAL A 317 -5.12 -4.24 -19.29
N ASN A 318 -4.71 -4.37 -20.55
CA ASN A 318 -4.80 -3.32 -21.57
C ASN A 318 -5.61 -3.84 -22.76
N LEU A 319 -6.45 -3.00 -23.35
CA LEU A 319 -7.12 -3.29 -24.61
C LEU A 319 -6.57 -2.38 -25.70
N TYR A 320 -6.16 -2.98 -26.82
CA TYR A 320 -5.76 -2.26 -28.03
C TYR A 320 -6.73 -2.57 -29.16
N ILE A 321 -7.24 -1.53 -29.81
CA ILE A 321 -8.05 -1.65 -31.03
C ILE A 321 -7.32 -0.88 -32.12
N ASN A 322 -6.93 -1.58 -33.20
CA ASN A 322 -6.10 -1.02 -34.26
C ASN A 322 -4.81 -0.35 -33.74
N GLY A 323 -4.18 -0.93 -32.72
CA GLY A 323 -2.99 -0.38 -32.05
C GLY A 323 -3.26 0.74 -31.05
N VAL A 324 -4.45 1.35 -31.04
CA VAL A 324 -4.78 2.43 -30.08
C VAL A 324 -5.17 1.81 -28.74
N LEU A 325 -4.46 2.18 -27.68
CA LEU A 325 -4.78 1.84 -26.29
C LEU A 325 -6.14 2.44 -25.90
N GLN A 326 -7.07 1.59 -25.48
CA GLN A 326 -8.45 1.98 -25.17
C GLN A 326 -8.60 2.38 -23.69
N PRO A 327 -9.34 3.46 -23.39
CA PRO A 327 -9.75 3.81 -22.02
C PRO A 327 -10.60 2.72 -21.36
N PHE A 328 -10.43 2.50 -20.05
CA PHE A 328 -11.14 1.45 -19.30
C PHE A 328 -12.66 1.60 -19.29
N VAL A 329 -13.18 2.82 -19.45
CA VAL A 329 -14.64 3.05 -19.52
C VAL A 329 -15.25 2.56 -20.85
N ASN A 330 -14.43 2.30 -21.86
CA ASN A 330 -14.88 1.88 -23.18
C ASN A 330 -15.08 0.37 -23.30
N TYR A 331 -14.73 -0.42 -22.28
CA TYR A 331 -14.85 -1.87 -22.35
C TYR A 331 -15.00 -2.51 -20.96
N SER A 332 -15.58 -3.71 -20.93
CA SER A 332 -15.60 -4.58 -19.76
C SER A 332 -14.92 -5.90 -20.09
N VAL A 333 -14.18 -6.45 -19.13
CA VAL A 333 -13.50 -7.74 -19.25
C VAL A 333 -13.97 -8.62 -18.11
N GLU A 334 -14.42 -9.81 -18.44
CA GLU A 334 -14.69 -10.90 -17.52
C GLU A 334 -13.99 -12.15 -18.02
N LYS A 335 -13.85 -13.16 -17.16
CA LYS A 335 -13.27 -14.43 -17.60
C LYS A 335 -14.10 -14.99 -18.77
N GLY A 336 -13.45 -15.16 -19.92
CA GLY A 336 -14.08 -15.68 -21.13
C GLY A 336 -14.86 -14.67 -21.98
N HIS A 337 -14.91 -13.39 -21.58
CA HIS A 337 -15.79 -12.41 -22.21
C HIS A 337 -15.20 -11.01 -22.24
N LEU A 338 -15.27 -10.35 -23.40
CA LEU A 338 -14.91 -8.94 -23.60
C LEU A 338 -16.09 -8.22 -24.24
N SER A 339 -16.54 -7.13 -23.61
CA SER A 339 -17.62 -6.28 -24.10
C SER A 339 -17.10 -4.90 -24.45
N LEU A 340 -17.33 -4.42 -25.67
CA LEU A 340 -17.09 -3.03 -26.05
C LEU A 340 -18.30 -2.17 -25.69
N LEU A 341 -18.09 -1.16 -24.84
CA LEU A 341 -19.12 -0.28 -24.29
C LEU A 341 -19.31 1.01 -25.11
N THR A 342 -18.50 1.19 -26.16
CA THR A 342 -18.60 2.31 -27.10
C THR A 342 -19.82 2.16 -28.01
N SER A 343 -20.29 3.26 -28.60
CA SER A 343 -21.39 3.21 -29.58
C SER A 343 -20.91 2.67 -30.94
N ASP A 344 -19.68 3.01 -31.29
CA ASP A 344 -18.93 2.58 -32.47
C ASP A 344 -18.47 1.12 -32.37
N ILE A 345 -18.48 0.45 -33.53
CA ILE A 345 -18.04 -0.94 -33.72
C ILE A 345 -16.75 -0.90 -34.54
N PRO A 346 -15.67 -1.57 -34.10
CA PRO A 346 -14.45 -1.64 -34.88
C PRO A 346 -14.74 -2.24 -36.26
N LYS A 347 -14.22 -1.64 -37.34
CA LYS A 347 -14.49 -2.10 -38.71
C LYS A 347 -14.03 -3.55 -38.90
N LYS A 348 -14.68 -4.26 -39.82
CA LYS A 348 -14.28 -5.63 -40.20
C LYS A 348 -12.80 -5.68 -40.56
N GLY A 349 -12.08 -6.65 -40.00
CA GLY A 349 -10.65 -6.83 -40.23
C GLY A 349 -9.74 -6.06 -39.26
N VAL A 350 -10.29 -5.19 -38.41
CA VAL A 350 -9.50 -4.48 -37.39
C VAL A 350 -9.03 -5.44 -36.30
N PRO A 351 -7.72 -5.48 -35.97
CA PRO A 351 -7.21 -6.29 -34.88
C PRO A 351 -7.64 -5.73 -33.53
N ILE A 352 -8.02 -6.64 -32.64
CA ILE A 352 -8.37 -6.37 -31.24
C ILE A 352 -7.47 -7.25 -30.39
N ILE A 353 -6.68 -6.63 -29.52
CA ILE A 353 -5.69 -7.30 -28.68
C ILE A 353 -5.99 -6.95 -27.22
N LEU A 354 -6.24 -7.97 -26.42
CA LEU A 354 -6.37 -7.84 -24.98
C LEU A 354 -5.10 -8.41 -24.34
N GLU A 355 -4.33 -7.52 -23.72
CA GLU A 355 -3.06 -7.81 -23.08
C GLU A 355 -3.25 -7.97 -21.57
N PHE A 356 -2.85 -9.12 -21.05
CA PHE A 356 -2.86 -9.46 -19.64
C PHE A 356 -1.43 -9.51 -19.12
N ILE A 357 -1.11 -8.67 -18.14
CA ILE A 357 0.21 -8.63 -17.52
C ILE A 357 0.07 -9.13 -16.09
N THR A 358 0.87 -10.13 -15.72
CA THR A 358 0.90 -10.75 -14.38
C THR A 358 2.30 -10.63 -13.81
N ILE A 359 2.49 -9.77 -12.83
CA ILE A 359 3.72 -9.56 -12.09
C ILE A 359 3.58 -10.26 -10.75
N LYS A 360 4.57 -11.07 -10.36
CA LYS A 360 4.56 -11.79 -9.09
C LYS A 360 5.61 -11.22 -8.14
N GLY A 361 5.25 -11.11 -6.86
CA GLY A 361 6.19 -10.80 -5.79
C GLY A 361 7.15 -11.97 -5.54
N THR A 362 8.15 -11.74 -4.69
CA THR A 362 9.10 -12.78 -4.26
C THR A 362 8.44 -13.92 -3.47
N ASP A 363 7.27 -13.66 -2.89
CA ASP A 363 6.41 -14.65 -2.23
C ASP A 363 5.53 -15.43 -3.22
N GLY A 364 5.67 -15.19 -4.52
CA GLY A 364 4.89 -15.80 -5.60
C GLY A 364 3.48 -15.25 -5.77
N ARG A 365 3.05 -14.28 -4.96
CA ARG A 365 1.70 -13.69 -5.07
C ARG A 365 1.64 -12.71 -6.23
N VAL A 366 0.48 -12.66 -6.90
CA VAL A 366 0.23 -11.67 -7.96
C VAL A 366 0.10 -10.29 -7.35
N LEU A 367 0.94 -9.36 -7.79
CA LEU A 367 0.91 -7.97 -7.37
C LEU A 367 -0.14 -7.23 -8.20
N LYS A 368 -1.21 -6.74 -7.57
CA LYS A 368 -2.24 -5.95 -8.26
C LYS A 368 -1.71 -4.57 -8.61
N ALA A 369 -2.03 -4.09 -9.80
CA ALA A 369 -1.68 -2.75 -10.23
C ALA A 369 -2.93 -1.87 -10.37
N ASP A 370 -2.81 -0.59 -10.02
CA ASP A 370 -3.69 0.46 -10.52
C ASP A 370 -3.20 0.87 -11.90
N ASN A 371 -4.10 0.91 -12.87
CA ASN A 371 -3.80 1.31 -14.25
C ASN A 371 -4.64 2.55 -14.55
N HIS A 372 -3.99 3.69 -14.63
CA HIS A 372 -4.62 4.99 -14.87
C HIS A 372 -4.24 5.50 -16.25
N LEU A 373 -5.20 6.08 -16.97
CA LEU A 373 -4.99 6.60 -18.31
C LEU A 373 -5.48 8.04 -18.41
N TYR A 374 -4.55 8.96 -18.64
CA TYR A 374 -4.85 10.32 -19.05
C TYR A 374 -5.00 10.34 -20.58
N ASN A 375 -6.08 10.93 -21.09
CA ASN A 375 -6.34 11.04 -22.53
C ASN A 375 -6.61 12.49 -22.90
N ALA A 376 -6.01 12.95 -23.99
CA ALA A 376 -6.22 14.26 -24.57
C ALA A 376 -6.19 14.17 -26.11
N PHE A 377 -6.62 15.24 -26.78
CA PHE A 377 -6.35 15.43 -28.19
C PHE A 377 -5.18 16.37 -28.39
N ALA A 378 -4.29 16.04 -29.33
CA ALA A 378 -3.21 16.93 -29.71
C ALA A 378 -3.74 18.24 -30.30
N TYR A 379 -3.09 19.34 -29.97
CA TYR A 379 -3.36 20.67 -30.51
C TYR A 379 -2.04 21.40 -30.79
N GLU A 380 -2.10 22.71 -31.04
CA GLU A 380 -0.95 23.54 -31.43
C GLU A 380 0.05 23.82 -30.26
N SER A 381 0.16 22.90 -29.30
CA SER A 381 1.00 22.97 -28.11
C SER A 381 1.68 21.64 -27.82
N ASN A 382 2.86 21.73 -27.21
CA ASN A 382 3.61 20.60 -26.65
C ASN A 382 3.32 20.36 -25.16
N ILE A 383 2.53 21.24 -24.53
CA ILE A 383 2.22 21.17 -23.10
C ILE A 383 0.77 20.75 -22.97
N TYR A 384 0.53 19.71 -22.16
CA TYR A 384 -0.79 19.18 -21.82
C TYR A 384 -0.96 19.23 -20.31
N THR A 385 -2.14 19.61 -19.86
CA THR A 385 -2.48 19.81 -18.46
C THR A 385 -3.74 19.03 -18.08
N ASN A 386 -4.10 19.04 -16.80
CA ASN A 386 -5.36 18.44 -16.33
C ASN A 386 -6.63 19.04 -16.98
N ASN A 387 -6.53 20.23 -17.58
CA ASN A 387 -7.64 20.87 -18.30
C ASN A 387 -7.86 20.27 -19.69
N ASP A 388 -6.82 19.69 -20.29
CA ASP A 388 -6.88 19.07 -21.62
C ASP A 388 -7.38 17.61 -21.56
N GLU A 389 -7.56 17.07 -20.35
CA GLU A 389 -8.07 15.71 -20.14
C GLU A 389 -9.50 15.55 -20.67
N LEU A 390 -9.72 14.53 -21.48
CA LEU A 390 -11.03 14.10 -21.94
C LEU A 390 -11.84 13.53 -20.77
N LYS A 391 -12.65 14.39 -20.15
CA LYS A 391 -13.43 14.06 -18.95
C LYS A 391 -14.42 12.90 -19.12
N VAL A 392 -14.76 12.56 -20.37
CA VAL A 392 -15.56 11.37 -20.70
C VAL A 392 -14.85 10.06 -20.36
N TYR A 393 -13.51 10.05 -20.28
CA TYR A 393 -12.71 8.86 -19.97
C TYR A 393 -12.18 8.85 -18.53
N GLY A 394 -12.22 9.97 -17.83
CA GLY A 394 -11.74 10.10 -16.47
C GLY A 394 -11.45 11.56 -16.10
N SER A 395 -11.30 11.81 -14.81
CA SER A 395 -11.04 13.15 -14.26
C SER A 395 -9.90 13.17 -13.23
N ARG A 396 -9.04 12.15 -13.25
CA ARG A 396 -7.94 11.97 -12.29
C ARG A 396 -6.73 12.84 -12.63
N GLY A 397 -6.65 13.37 -13.86
CA GLY A 397 -5.53 14.21 -14.31
C GLY A 397 -4.22 13.42 -14.44
N ILE A 398 -3.11 14.16 -14.49
CA ILE A 398 -1.75 13.65 -14.59
C ILE A 398 -1.18 13.52 -13.17
N PRO A 399 -1.02 12.31 -12.60
CA PRO A 399 -0.43 12.13 -11.28
C PRO A 399 1.05 12.50 -11.27
N ASP A 400 1.58 12.76 -10.06
CA ASP A 400 3.01 12.93 -9.83
C ASP A 400 3.77 11.61 -10.18
N PRO A 401 4.76 11.66 -11.10
CA PRO A 401 5.65 10.53 -11.43
C PRO A 401 6.29 9.84 -10.22
N GLU A 402 6.52 10.55 -9.12
CA GLU A 402 7.08 9.97 -7.91
C GLU A 402 6.12 8.99 -7.22
N ASN A 403 4.82 9.05 -7.53
CA ASN A 403 3.77 8.22 -6.90
C ASN A 403 3.26 7.08 -7.79
N VAL A 404 3.90 6.84 -8.93
CA VAL A 404 3.58 5.75 -9.86
C VAL A 404 4.78 4.84 -10.05
N SER A 405 4.55 3.59 -10.42
CA SER A 405 5.62 2.62 -10.69
C SER A 405 6.37 2.97 -11.96
N PHE A 406 5.63 3.27 -13.03
CA PHE A 406 6.14 3.79 -14.30
C PHE A 406 4.99 4.38 -15.12
N TYR A 407 5.33 5.00 -16.24
CA TYR A 407 4.36 5.54 -17.19
C TYR A 407 4.85 5.40 -18.64
N ASN A 408 3.90 5.37 -19.57
CA ASN A 408 4.15 5.29 -21.01
C ASN A 408 3.25 6.28 -21.75
N LEU A 409 3.85 7.07 -22.63
CA LEU A 409 3.13 7.97 -23.52
C LEU A 409 2.90 7.31 -24.88
N PHE A 410 1.67 7.39 -25.38
CA PHE A 410 1.27 6.98 -26.72
C PHE A 410 0.73 8.19 -27.46
N ILE A 411 1.21 8.40 -28.69
CA ILE A 411 0.69 9.42 -29.60
C ILE A 411 0.30 8.71 -30.89
N ASN A 412 -0.98 8.76 -31.24
CA ASN A 412 -1.53 8.09 -32.42
C ASN A 412 -1.12 6.59 -32.48
N ALA A 413 -1.39 5.84 -31.42
CA ALA A 413 -1.00 4.42 -31.20
C ALA A 413 0.50 4.13 -31.04
N VAL A 414 1.39 5.07 -31.35
CA VAL A 414 2.84 4.85 -31.25
C VAL A 414 3.34 5.22 -29.87
N ILE A 415 3.95 4.26 -29.16
CA ILE A 415 4.64 4.50 -27.90
C ILE A 415 5.83 5.46 -28.12
N GLN A 416 5.97 6.46 -27.26
CA GLN A 416 6.98 7.50 -27.38
C GLN A 416 8.21 7.20 -26.49
N PRO A 417 9.44 7.51 -26.95
CA PRO A 417 10.65 7.42 -26.13
C PRO A 417 10.61 8.31 -24.89
N LEU A 418 11.08 7.79 -23.75
CA LEU A 418 11.06 8.52 -22.48
C LEU A 418 11.86 9.83 -22.50
N CYS A 419 12.90 9.94 -23.34
CA CYS A 419 13.70 11.16 -23.42
C CYS A 419 13.03 12.30 -24.18
N ILE A 420 11.97 12.04 -24.95
CA ILE A 420 11.30 13.06 -25.77
C ILE A 420 10.10 13.71 -25.09
N TYR A 421 9.85 13.39 -23.82
CA TYR A 421 8.82 14.04 -23.03
C TYR A 421 9.21 14.08 -21.55
N SER A 422 8.56 14.96 -20.80
CA SER A 422 8.68 15.04 -19.35
C SER A 422 7.31 15.10 -18.73
N VAL A 423 7.16 14.46 -17.57
CA VAL A 423 5.91 14.43 -16.80
C VAL A 423 6.20 15.03 -15.45
N ARG A 424 5.28 15.84 -14.95
CA ARG A 424 5.20 16.27 -13.55
C ARG A 424 3.74 16.26 -13.15
N GLU A 425 3.45 16.40 -11.86
CA GLU A 425 2.07 16.47 -11.41
C GLU A 425 1.29 17.55 -12.18
N GLY A 426 0.16 17.15 -12.76
CA GLY A 426 -0.73 18.00 -13.53
C GLY A 426 -0.25 18.41 -14.91
N MET A 427 0.92 17.94 -15.39
CA MET A 427 1.50 18.42 -16.64
C MET A 427 2.38 17.41 -17.38
N LEU A 428 2.13 17.27 -18.68
CA LEU A 428 2.96 16.57 -19.66
C LEU A 428 3.56 17.59 -20.63
N THR A 429 4.88 17.53 -20.85
CA THR A 429 5.59 18.36 -21.84
C THR A 429 6.26 17.46 -22.87
N LEU A 430 5.99 17.70 -24.14
CA LEU A 430 6.72 17.09 -25.25
C LEU A 430 7.97 17.92 -25.54
N ASN A 431 9.13 17.27 -25.50
CA ASN A 431 10.44 17.88 -25.74
C ASN A 431 10.80 17.80 -27.24
N THR A 432 9.83 18.06 -28.11
CA THR A 432 9.95 17.97 -29.57
C THR A 432 9.83 19.35 -30.21
N HIS A 433 10.46 19.55 -31.38
CA HIS A 433 10.37 20.84 -32.09
C HIS A 433 8.96 21.17 -32.58
N ALA A 434 8.22 20.16 -33.01
CA ALA A 434 6.86 20.32 -33.52
C ALA A 434 5.87 19.53 -32.65
N PRO A 435 4.67 20.08 -32.43
CA PRO A 435 3.59 19.34 -31.78
C PRO A 435 3.08 18.21 -32.68
N PRO A 436 2.42 17.20 -32.09
CA PRO A 436 1.77 16.15 -32.85
C PRO A 436 0.70 16.72 -33.78
N LEU A 437 0.30 15.94 -34.78
CA LEU A 437 -0.78 16.31 -35.69
C LEU A 437 -2.04 16.61 -34.89
N LYS A 438 -2.66 17.77 -35.15
CA LYS A 438 -3.90 18.21 -34.49
C LYS A 438 -4.96 17.12 -34.51
N ASN A 439 -5.65 16.95 -33.39
CA ASN A 439 -6.65 15.91 -33.11
C ASN A 439 -6.11 14.47 -33.04
N SER A 440 -4.79 14.26 -33.07
CA SER A 440 -4.23 12.93 -32.78
C SER A 440 -4.52 12.55 -31.32
N PRO A 441 -4.87 11.28 -31.03
CA PRO A 441 -4.99 10.81 -29.66
C PRO A 441 -3.64 10.90 -28.94
N VAL A 442 -3.67 11.48 -27.74
CA VAL A 442 -2.55 11.51 -26.79
C VAL A 442 -2.99 10.76 -25.55
N SER A 443 -2.34 9.64 -25.27
CA SER A 443 -2.68 8.78 -24.12
C SER A 443 -1.45 8.57 -23.26
N LEU A 444 -1.52 9.01 -22.00
CA LEU A 444 -0.46 8.84 -21.02
C LEU A 444 -0.92 7.83 -19.97
N GLN A 445 -0.35 6.63 -20.03
CA GLN A 445 -0.66 5.53 -19.13
C GLN A 445 0.26 5.58 -17.91
N PHE A 446 -0.32 5.36 -16.74
CA PHE A 446 0.37 5.25 -15.46
C PHE A 446 0.04 3.91 -14.83
N ILE A 447 1.08 3.17 -14.44
CA ILE A 447 0.95 1.92 -13.69
C ILE A 447 1.47 2.16 -12.28
N THR A 448 0.70 1.75 -11.27
CA THR A 448 1.10 1.82 -9.86
C THR A 448 0.93 0.47 -9.19
N ILE A 449 2.03 -0.10 -8.71
CA ILE A 449 2.07 -1.36 -7.98
C ILE A 449 2.47 -1.06 -6.54
N PRO A 450 1.53 -1.15 -5.57
CA PRO A 450 1.86 -0.99 -4.17
C PRO A 450 2.74 -2.17 -3.70
N SER A 451 3.84 -1.81 -3.03
CA SER A 451 4.59 -2.72 -2.17
C SER A 451 3.81 -2.92 -0.87
N SER A 452 3.91 -4.12 -0.29
CA SER A 452 3.30 -4.46 0.99
C SER A 452 3.95 -3.73 2.18
N ALA A 453 5.07 -3.06 1.97
CA ALA A 453 5.72 -2.24 2.99
C ALA A 453 5.38 -0.76 2.77
N GLY A 454 4.83 -0.09 3.77
CA GLY A 454 4.68 1.36 3.75
C GLY A 454 5.83 2.05 4.46
N ASN A 455 6.15 3.27 4.04
CA ASN A 455 7.02 4.17 4.78
C ASN A 455 6.20 5.12 5.65
N VAL A 456 6.67 5.29 6.88
CA VAL A 456 6.10 6.21 7.87
C VAL A 456 6.62 7.61 7.60
N ILE A 457 5.73 8.56 7.32
CA ILE A 457 6.13 9.95 7.05
C ILE A 457 6.11 10.81 8.32
N GLY A 458 5.33 10.40 9.32
CA GLY A 458 5.31 11.06 10.62
C GLY A 458 4.13 10.61 11.48
N TYR A 459 4.23 10.87 12.78
CA TYR A 459 3.10 10.76 13.69
C TYR A 459 3.05 11.92 14.69
N VAL A 460 1.84 12.35 15.04
CA VAL A 460 1.60 13.36 16.09
C VAL A 460 0.73 12.72 17.17
N CYS A 461 1.19 12.79 18.42
CA CYS A 461 0.47 12.29 19.58
C CYS A 461 -0.01 13.49 20.40
N ASN A 462 -1.32 13.76 20.39
CA ASN A 462 -1.91 14.80 21.22
C ASN A 462 -2.35 14.18 22.55
N CYS A 463 -1.76 14.66 23.65
CA CYS A 463 -1.96 14.16 25.03
C CYS A 463 -2.91 15.04 25.82
#